data_AF-A0A7J2SAH4-F1
#
_entry.id   AF-A0A7J2SAH4-F1
#
_cell.length_a   1.000
_cell.length_b   1.000
_cell.length_c   1.000
_cell.angle_alpha   90.00
_cell.angle_beta   90.00
_cell.angle_gamma   90.00
#
_symmetry.space_group_name_H-M   'P 1'
#
loop_
_entity.id
_entity.type
_entity.pdbx_description
1 polymer ?
#
loop_
_entity_poly.entity_id
_entity_poly.type
_entity_poly.pdbx_seq_one_letter_code
_entity_poly.pdbx_strand_id
1 'polypeptide(L)'
;MRKSHNHHAHMVADYRKRFWVSLVITIPILILSPLVQKTLGIEDLLEFRGDLYVLFVFSSVVFFYGGYPFFKGFFNEMKSANPGMMTLISVAIITAYLYSSAVVFGLDGKIFFWELATLIDIMLLGHWIEMKSIMGASRALEELARLMPSEAHKLMPDGSIKDIPLDELRRGDRVIVKPGEKIPADGEVVKGETSVNESMLTGESKPVSKKVGDKVIGGSINGEGSITIEVKKTGKDSFLSQVIELVKQAQESKSKTQDIANRAALWLTIIALTSGAITLFVWFATLNKDFSFALERTVTVMVITCPHALGLAVPLVVAVSTAISAQKGLLIRNRAAFERARNIQAIIFDKTGTLTEGKFGVTDVISFNYFDKKEILLCESSAQY
;
A
#
# COMPACT_ATOMS: atom_id res chain seq x y z
N MET A 1 5.82 6.76 11.21
CA MET A 1 5.86 6.76 9.73
C MET A 1 7.08 6.05 9.13
N ARG A 2 8.31 6.31 9.60
CA ARG A 2 9.55 5.84 8.96
C ARG A 2 9.75 4.31 8.90
N LYS A 3 9.23 3.51 9.85
CA LYS A 3 9.49 2.05 9.92
C LYS A 3 8.62 1.16 9.02
N SER A 4 7.32 1.45 8.85
CA SER A 4 6.40 0.61 8.05
C SER A 4 6.43 0.97 6.55
N HIS A 5 6.57 2.26 6.20
CA HIS A 5 6.74 2.69 4.81
C HIS A 5 8.11 2.40 4.22
N ASN A 6 9.19 2.50 5.02
CA ASN A 6 10.48 1.96 4.60
C ASN A 6 10.35 0.48 4.24
N HIS A 7 9.53 -0.29 4.98
CA HIS A 7 9.39 -1.71 4.73
C HIS A 7 8.82 -2.02 3.33
N HIS A 8 7.74 -1.37 2.89
CA HIS A 8 7.15 -1.61 1.57
C HIS A 8 7.99 -1.03 0.42
N ALA A 9 8.56 0.17 0.58
CA ALA A 9 9.45 0.75 -0.44
C ALA A 9 10.75 -0.04 -0.59
N HIS A 10 11.32 -0.53 0.52
CA HIS A 10 12.47 -1.43 0.49
C HIS A 10 12.13 -2.77 -0.16
N MET A 11 10.92 -3.31 0.06
CA MET A 11 10.50 -4.56 -0.60
C MET A 11 10.42 -4.39 -2.12
N VAL A 12 9.86 -3.29 -2.63
CA VAL A 12 9.81 -3.02 -4.09
C VAL A 12 11.20 -2.84 -4.68
N ALA A 13 12.08 -2.12 -3.98
CA ALA A 13 13.47 -1.97 -4.40
C ALA A 13 14.21 -3.33 -4.40
N ASP A 14 13.92 -4.21 -3.44
CA ASP A 14 14.51 -5.55 -3.35
C ASP A 14 14.08 -6.43 -4.53
N TYR A 15 12.77 -6.53 -4.82
CA TYR A 15 12.28 -7.30 -5.97
C TYR A 15 12.78 -6.74 -7.30
N ARG A 16 12.84 -5.42 -7.46
CA ARG A 16 13.43 -4.78 -8.65
C ARG A 16 14.91 -5.14 -8.82
N LYS A 17 15.68 -5.04 -7.73
CA LYS A 17 17.12 -5.35 -7.75
C LYS A 17 17.35 -6.83 -8.09
N ARG A 18 16.60 -7.72 -7.44
CA ARG A 18 16.65 -9.15 -7.71
C ARG A 18 16.29 -9.47 -9.14
N PHE A 19 15.21 -8.89 -9.67
CA PHE A 19 14.83 -9.07 -11.07
C PHE A 19 15.96 -8.70 -12.03
N TRP A 20 16.56 -7.51 -11.91
CA TRP A 20 17.61 -7.09 -12.85
C TRP A 20 18.88 -7.94 -12.73
N VAL A 21 19.28 -8.31 -11.51
CA VAL A 21 20.45 -9.18 -11.31
C VAL A 21 20.19 -10.58 -11.85
N SER A 22 19.04 -11.18 -11.55
CA SER A 22 18.66 -12.49 -12.07
C SER A 22 18.57 -12.48 -13.59
N LEU A 23 17.91 -11.48 -14.19
CA LEU A 23 17.77 -11.34 -15.63
C LEU A 23 19.12 -11.30 -16.35
N VAL A 24 20.09 -10.53 -15.81
CA VAL A 24 21.45 -10.46 -16.38
C VAL A 24 22.14 -11.82 -16.35
N ILE A 25 21.92 -12.63 -15.31
CA ILE A 25 22.49 -13.98 -15.17
C ILE A 25 21.73 -15.01 -16.01
N THR A 26 20.42 -14.82 -16.21
CA THR A 26 19.59 -15.67 -17.07
C THR A 26 20.00 -15.60 -18.53
N ILE A 27 20.53 -14.46 -19.01
CA ILE A 27 21.01 -14.32 -20.39
C ILE A 27 22.09 -15.38 -20.73
N PRO A 28 23.20 -15.49 -19.97
CA PRO A 28 24.15 -16.60 -20.12
C PRO A 28 23.51 -18.00 -20.04
N ILE A 29 22.55 -18.22 -19.12
CA ILE A 29 21.87 -19.52 -18.97
C ILE A 29 21.09 -19.88 -20.25
N LEU A 30 20.40 -18.91 -20.85
CA LEU A 30 19.67 -19.11 -22.11
C LEU A 30 20.60 -19.40 -23.28
N ILE A 31 21.71 -18.67 -23.39
CA ILE A 31 22.71 -18.87 -24.46
C ILE A 31 23.37 -20.25 -24.36
N LEU A 32 23.62 -20.73 -23.14
CA LEU A 32 24.23 -22.04 -22.89
C LEU A 32 23.22 -23.20 -22.88
N SER A 33 21.91 -22.92 -22.99
CA SER A 33 20.88 -23.96 -22.91
C SER A 33 20.86 -24.81 -24.19
N PRO A 34 20.97 -26.16 -24.11
CA PRO A 34 21.00 -27.05 -25.27
C PRO A 34 19.78 -26.91 -26.19
N LEU A 35 18.59 -26.68 -25.60
CA LEU A 35 17.36 -26.50 -26.37
C LEU A 35 17.41 -25.21 -27.21
N VAL A 36 17.96 -24.14 -26.65
CA VAL A 36 18.07 -22.83 -27.30
C VAL A 36 19.14 -22.87 -28.40
N GLN A 37 20.30 -23.48 -28.11
CA GLN A 37 21.36 -23.69 -29.10
C GLN A 37 20.86 -24.52 -30.28
N LYS A 38 20.07 -25.56 -30.03
CA LYS A 38 19.41 -26.38 -31.06
C LYS A 38 18.46 -25.59 -31.94
N THR A 39 17.67 -24.71 -31.35
CA THR A 39 16.74 -23.85 -32.12
C THR A 39 17.45 -22.76 -32.93
N LEU A 40 18.61 -22.30 -32.47
CA LEU A 40 19.40 -21.26 -33.14
C LEU A 40 20.45 -21.83 -34.10
N GLY A 41 20.70 -23.14 -34.09
CA GLY A 41 21.70 -23.81 -34.93
C GLY A 41 23.15 -23.48 -34.56
N ILE A 42 23.43 -23.18 -33.29
CA ILE A 42 24.75 -22.74 -32.78
C ILE A 42 25.41 -23.86 -31.93
N GLU A 43 24.90 -25.09 -32.00
CA GLU A 43 25.34 -26.24 -31.18
C GLU A 43 26.88 -26.44 -31.23
N ASP A 44 27.47 -26.40 -32.43
CA ASP A 44 28.90 -26.68 -32.63
C ASP A 44 29.87 -25.55 -32.20
N LEU A 45 29.37 -24.35 -31.90
CA LEU A 45 30.20 -23.16 -31.61
C LEU A 45 30.42 -22.91 -30.10
N LEU A 46 29.57 -23.49 -29.25
CA LEU A 46 29.53 -23.20 -27.80
C LEU A 46 29.57 -24.46 -26.92
N GLU A 47 29.57 -25.67 -27.48
CA GLU A 47 29.85 -26.88 -26.72
C GLU A 47 31.32 -26.90 -26.29
N PHE A 48 31.56 -26.66 -24.99
CA PHE A 48 32.87 -26.85 -24.36
C PHE A 48 32.75 -27.82 -23.19
N ARG A 49 33.80 -28.60 -22.92
CA ARG A 49 33.84 -29.53 -21.78
C ARG A 49 33.67 -28.74 -20.47
N GLY A 50 32.49 -28.84 -19.86
CA GLY A 50 32.16 -28.20 -18.58
C GLY A 50 31.06 -27.14 -18.63
N ASP A 51 30.47 -26.90 -19.80
CA ASP A 51 29.26 -26.10 -20.00
C ASP A 51 28.14 -26.40 -18.99
N LEU A 52 27.87 -27.68 -18.70
CA LEU A 52 26.86 -28.11 -17.73
C LEU A 52 27.16 -27.63 -16.29
N TYR A 53 28.43 -27.62 -15.89
CA TYR A 53 28.85 -27.12 -14.58
C TYR A 53 28.75 -25.60 -14.50
N VAL A 54 29.08 -24.89 -15.58
CA VAL A 54 28.90 -23.44 -15.68
C VAL A 54 27.42 -23.08 -15.59
N LEU A 55 26.58 -23.83 -16.29
CA LEU A 55 25.13 -23.65 -16.30
C LEU A 55 24.53 -23.94 -14.91
N PHE A 56 25.01 -24.97 -14.22
CA PHE A 56 24.68 -25.23 -12.81
C PHE A 56 25.06 -24.06 -11.91
N VAL A 57 26.27 -23.49 -12.04
CA VAL A 57 26.72 -22.37 -11.20
C VAL A 57 25.84 -21.13 -11.41
N PHE A 58 25.61 -20.70 -12.66
CA PHE A 58 24.74 -19.55 -12.92
C PHE A 58 23.32 -19.78 -12.43
N SER A 59 22.77 -20.97 -12.67
CA SER A 59 21.42 -21.33 -12.23
C SER A 59 21.31 -21.40 -10.71
N SER A 60 22.36 -21.84 -10.03
CA SER A 60 22.44 -21.83 -8.56
C SER A 60 22.37 -20.41 -8.02
N VAL A 61 23.08 -19.46 -8.65
CA VAL A 61 23.01 -18.05 -8.25
C VAL A 61 21.59 -17.51 -8.42
N VAL A 62 20.92 -17.76 -9.55
CA VAL A 62 19.53 -17.34 -9.77
C VAL A 62 18.57 -18.02 -8.78
N PHE A 63 18.76 -19.31 -8.52
CA PHE A 63 17.96 -20.09 -7.57
C PHE A 63 18.07 -19.54 -6.15
N PHE A 64 19.29 -19.36 -5.62
CA PHE A 64 19.47 -18.90 -4.25
C PHE A 64 19.22 -17.40 -4.09
N TYR A 65 19.62 -16.56 -5.05
CA TYR A 65 19.45 -15.11 -4.95
C TYR A 65 18.07 -14.65 -5.41
N GLY A 66 17.67 -15.05 -6.63
CA GLY A 66 16.37 -14.71 -7.20
C GLY A 66 15.22 -15.48 -6.54
N GLY A 67 15.43 -16.75 -6.19
CA GLY A 67 14.41 -17.61 -5.58
C GLY A 67 14.15 -17.35 -4.09
N TYR A 68 15.06 -16.69 -3.38
CA TYR A 68 14.97 -16.46 -1.93
C TYR A 68 13.63 -15.89 -1.42
N PRO A 69 13.02 -14.87 -2.06
CA PRO A 69 11.74 -14.32 -1.61
C PRO A 69 10.62 -15.36 -1.65
N PHE A 70 10.61 -16.25 -2.64
CA PHE A 70 9.62 -17.31 -2.78
C PHE A 70 9.79 -18.37 -1.70
N PHE A 71 11.02 -18.81 -1.41
CA PHE A 71 11.28 -19.74 -0.31
C PHE A 71 10.86 -19.18 1.04
N LYS A 72 11.21 -17.93 1.31
CA LYS A 72 10.77 -17.24 2.53
C LYS A 72 9.24 -17.16 2.59
N GLY A 73 8.59 -16.91 1.46
CA GLY A 73 7.14 -16.94 1.31
C GLY A 73 6.55 -18.32 1.64
N PHE A 74 7.09 -19.39 1.07
CA PHE A 74 6.69 -20.77 1.33
C PHE A 74 6.76 -21.12 2.81
N PHE A 75 7.88 -20.81 3.49
CA PHE A 75 7.99 -21.06 4.93
C PHE A 75 6.94 -20.31 5.75
N ASN A 76 6.63 -19.07 5.37
CA ASN A 76 5.58 -18.29 6.03
C ASN A 76 4.19 -18.85 5.77
N GLU A 77 3.87 -19.20 4.52
CA GLU A 77 2.58 -19.80 4.13
C GLU A 77 2.34 -21.13 4.87
N MET A 78 3.35 -22.00 4.87
CA MET A 78 3.32 -23.28 5.59
C MET A 78 3.14 -23.08 7.10
N LYS A 79 3.88 -22.15 7.71
CA LYS A 79 3.73 -21.85 9.14
C LYS A 79 2.34 -21.30 9.48
N SER A 80 1.74 -20.55 8.57
CA SER A 80 0.40 -19.98 8.72
C SER A 80 -0.74 -20.91 8.31
N ALA A 81 -0.44 -22.16 7.91
CA ALA A 81 -1.38 -23.15 7.40
C ALA A 81 -2.29 -22.62 6.26
N ASN A 82 -1.78 -21.68 5.47
CA ASN A 82 -2.49 -21.07 4.34
C ASN A 82 -1.59 -21.17 3.09
N PRO A 83 -1.51 -22.37 2.47
CA PRO A 83 -0.73 -22.55 1.26
C PRO A 83 -1.32 -21.71 0.12
N GLY A 84 -0.45 -21.04 -0.61
CA GLY A 84 -0.84 -20.15 -1.70
C GLY A 84 0.18 -20.15 -2.83
N MET A 85 0.31 -18.98 -3.43
CA MET A 85 1.14 -18.74 -4.61
C MET A 85 2.63 -19.03 -4.35
N MET A 86 3.16 -18.62 -3.20
CA MET A 86 4.58 -18.80 -2.89
C MET A 86 4.93 -20.27 -2.73
N THR A 87 3.97 -21.08 -2.25
CA THR A 87 4.12 -22.54 -2.13
C THR A 87 4.24 -23.21 -3.48
N LEU A 88 3.36 -22.91 -4.43
CA LEU A 88 3.40 -23.51 -5.77
C LEU A 88 4.71 -23.22 -6.51
N ILE A 89 5.12 -21.94 -6.51
CA ILE A 89 6.35 -21.52 -7.17
C ILE A 89 7.54 -22.19 -6.52
N SER A 90 7.60 -22.19 -5.18
CA SER A 90 8.73 -22.78 -4.44
C SER A 90 8.86 -24.27 -4.73
N VAL A 91 7.75 -25.01 -4.74
CA VAL A 91 7.75 -26.44 -5.10
C VAL A 91 8.26 -26.63 -6.54
N ALA A 92 7.77 -25.84 -7.49
CA ALA A 92 8.19 -25.93 -8.89
C ALA A 92 9.70 -25.66 -9.07
N ILE A 93 10.21 -24.54 -8.52
CA ILE A 93 11.63 -24.18 -8.66
C ILE A 93 12.55 -25.11 -7.87
N ILE A 94 12.17 -25.56 -6.68
CA ILE A 94 12.95 -26.54 -5.88
C ILE A 94 13.04 -27.85 -6.66
N THR A 95 11.92 -28.33 -7.19
CA THR A 95 11.86 -29.58 -7.94
C THR A 95 12.73 -29.50 -9.20
N ALA A 96 12.60 -28.43 -9.98
CA ALA A 96 13.40 -28.21 -11.18
C ALA A 96 14.91 -28.09 -10.86
N TYR A 97 15.26 -27.40 -9.78
CA TYR A 97 16.65 -27.25 -9.36
C TYR A 97 17.27 -28.56 -8.91
N LEU A 98 16.61 -29.29 -8.00
CA LEU A 98 17.12 -30.54 -7.45
C LEU A 98 17.28 -31.60 -8.54
N TYR A 99 16.30 -31.70 -9.44
CA TYR A 99 16.39 -32.64 -10.56
C TYR A 99 17.51 -32.27 -11.53
N SER A 100 17.59 -31.01 -11.97
CA SER A 100 18.64 -30.57 -12.90
C SER A 100 20.03 -30.71 -12.28
N SER A 101 20.17 -30.47 -10.98
CA SER A 101 21.41 -30.71 -10.24
C SER A 101 21.78 -32.19 -10.23
N ALA A 102 20.82 -33.08 -9.95
CA ALA A 102 21.07 -34.53 -9.99
C ALA A 102 21.53 -34.99 -11.39
N VAL A 103 20.97 -34.42 -12.46
CA VAL A 103 21.39 -34.71 -13.85
C VAL A 103 22.84 -34.29 -14.10
N VAL A 104 23.25 -33.10 -13.64
CA VAL A 104 24.65 -32.63 -13.77
C VAL A 104 25.64 -33.54 -13.04
N PHE A 105 25.23 -34.15 -11.92
CA PHE A 105 26.10 -35.03 -11.11
C PHE A 105 25.99 -36.52 -11.43
N GLY A 106 25.33 -36.91 -12.52
CA GLY A 106 25.39 -38.28 -13.05
C GLY A 106 24.06 -39.02 -13.16
N LEU A 107 22.91 -38.33 -13.02
CA LEU A 107 21.61 -38.92 -13.33
C LEU A 107 21.27 -38.73 -14.81
N ASP A 108 20.91 -39.80 -15.52
CA ASP A 108 20.49 -39.70 -16.92
C ASP A 108 19.15 -38.94 -17.03
N GLY A 109 19.14 -37.85 -17.79
CA GLY A 109 17.97 -36.99 -17.91
C GLY A 109 18.20 -35.72 -18.70
N LYS A 110 17.21 -34.83 -18.66
CA LYS A 110 17.29 -33.50 -19.28
C LYS A 110 17.44 -32.44 -18.20
N ILE A 111 18.20 -31.39 -18.49
CA ILE A 111 18.33 -30.25 -17.58
C ILE A 111 17.18 -29.26 -17.77
N PHE A 112 16.66 -28.69 -16.67
CA PHE A 112 15.56 -27.72 -16.66
C PHE A 112 15.98 -26.35 -16.09
N PHE A 113 17.26 -26.01 -16.24
CA PHE A 113 17.83 -24.80 -15.64
C PHE A 113 17.32 -23.52 -16.28
N TRP A 114 17.04 -23.52 -17.59
CA TRP A 114 16.53 -22.33 -18.26
C TRP A 114 15.05 -22.10 -17.96
N GLU A 115 14.23 -23.16 -17.83
CA GLU A 115 12.85 -23.08 -17.35
C GLU A 115 12.81 -22.54 -15.92
N LEU A 116 13.71 -23.02 -15.06
CA LEU A 116 13.87 -22.50 -13.70
C LEU A 116 14.21 -21.01 -13.69
N ALA A 117 15.22 -20.60 -14.46
CA ALA A 117 15.70 -19.21 -14.47
C ALA A 117 14.63 -18.26 -15.01
N THR A 118 14.01 -18.61 -16.14
CA THR A 118 12.92 -17.83 -16.74
C THR A 118 11.67 -17.78 -15.86
N LEU A 119 11.33 -18.88 -15.18
CA LEU A 119 10.25 -18.90 -14.20
C LEU A 119 10.55 -17.91 -13.05
N ILE A 120 11.75 -17.95 -12.47
CA ILE A 120 12.14 -17.00 -11.41
C ILE A 120 12.08 -15.55 -11.89
N ASP A 121 12.54 -15.25 -13.11
CA ASP A 121 12.55 -13.89 -13.66
C ASP A 121 11.14 -13.34 -13.90
N ILE A 122 10.28 -14.11 -14.56
CA ILE A 122 8.87 -13.73 -14.77
C ILE A 122 8.19 -13.55 -13.42
N MET A 123 8.52 -14.41 -12.46
CA MET A 123 7.95 -14.34 -11.12
C MET A 123 8.36 -13.10 -10.34
N LEU A 124 9.65 -12.74 -10.40
CA LEU A 124 10.16 -11.51 -9.79
C LEU A 124 9.58 -10.27 -10.46
N LEU A 125 9.46 -10.29 -11.79
CA LEU A 125 8.85 -9.21 -12.57
C LEU A 125 7.38 -9.00 -12.18
N GLY A 126 6.60 -10.09 -12.11
CA GLY A 126 5.19 -10.05 -11.71
C GLY A 126 5.01 -9.41 -10.34
N HIS A 127 5.75 -9.87 -9.34
CA HIS A 127 5.72 -9.32 -7.98
C HIS A 127 6.24 -7.87 -7.90
N TRP A 128 7.22 -7.51 -8.74
CA TRP A 128 7.68 -6.13 -8.82
C TRP A 128 6.58 -5.19 -9.37
N ILE A 129 5.94 -5.57 -10.48
CA ILE A 129 4.85 -4.80 -11.10
C ILE A 129 3.66 -4.70 -10.14
N GLU A 130 3.30 -5.81 -9.50
CA GLU A 130 2.28 -5.86 -8.46
C GLU A 130 2.52 -4.79 -7.39
N MET A 131 3.67 -4.86 -6.72
CA MET A 131 3.91 -3.99 -5.57
C MET A 131 4.05 -2.53 -5.99
N LYS A 132 4.63 -2.27 -7.17
CA LYS A 132 4.67 -0.92 -7.75
C LYS A 132 3.26 -0.35 -7.94
N SER A 133 2.32 -1.18 -8.40
CA SER A 133 0.93 -0.79 -8.64
C SER A 133 0.20 -0.48 -7.32
N ILE A 134 0.41 -1.29 -6.28
CA ILE A 134 -0.16 -1.07 -4.94
C ILE A 134 0.40 0.20 -4.28
N MET A 135 1.71 0.46 -4.42
CA MET A 135 2.34 1.65 -3.84
C MET A 135 1.86 2.95 -4.47
N GLY A 136 1.59 2.97 -5.78
CA GLY A 136 1.11 4.16 -6.49
C GLY A 136 -0.19 4.72 -5.90
N ALA A 137 -1.06 3.85 -5.40
CA ALA A 137 -2.32 4.22 -4.77
C ALA A 137 -2.18 4.73 -3.31
N SER A 138 -1.06 4.47 -2.64
CA SER A 138 -0.85 4.81 -1.21
C SER A 138 -0.33 6.23 -0.98
N ARG A 139 -0.13 7.03 -2.04
CA ARG A 139 0.42 8.40 -1.97
C ARG A 139 -0.49 9.43 -1.31
N ALA A 140 -1.79 9.16 -1.18
CA ALA A 140 -2.74 10.08 -0.55
C ALA A 140 -2.41 10.36 0.93
N LEU A 141 -1.86 9.37 1.66
CA LEU A 141 -1.40 9.55 3.03
C LEU A 141 -0.09 10.36 3.13
N GLU A 142 0.75 10.29 2.11
CA GLU A 142 2.02 11.02 2.05
C GLU A 142 1.78 12.51 1.86
N GLU A 143 0.80 12.88 1.04
CA GLU A 143 0.38 14.27 0.89
C GLU A 143 -0.18 14.85 2.20
N LEU A 144 -0.91 14.05 2.99
CA LEU A 144 -1.34 14.47 4.33
C LEU A 144 -0.14 14.68 5.30
N ALA A 145 0.89 13.84 5.23
CA ALA A 145 2.10 14.00 6.04
C ALA A 145 2.92 15.24 5.66
N ARG A 146 2.93 15.60 4.37
CA ARG A 146 3.58 16.82 3.85
C ARG A 146 2.89 18.10 4.32
N LEU A 147 1.71 18.01 4.92
CA LEU A 147 1.02 19.17 5.51
C LEU A 147 1.67 19.64 6.82
N MET A 148 2.51 18.83 7.48
CA MET A 148 3.20 19.29 8.69
C MET A 148 4.49 20.03 8.34
N PRO A 149 4.74 21.22 8.93
CA PRO A 149 6.04 21.85 8.84
C PRO A 149 7.09 21.02 9.60
N SER A 150 8.36 21.14 9.18
CA SER A 150 9.48 20.42 9.81
C SER A 150 9.93 21.08 11.12
N GLU A 151 9.70 22.39 11.24
CA GLU A 151 10.18 23.24 12.33
C GLU A 151 9.07 24.17 12.80
N ALA A 152 9.21 24.68 14.02
CA ALA A 152 8.30 25.64 14.66
C ALA A 152 9.09 26.80 15.27
N HIS A 153 8.57 28.03 15.12
CA HIS A 153 9.16 29.25 15.67
C HIS A 153 8.72 29.45 17.13
N LYS A 154 9.42 28.84 18.08
CA LYS A 154 9.08 28.92 19.51
C LYS A 154 9.46 30.29 20.07
N LEU A 155 8.52 30.90 20.78
CA LEU A 155 8.73 32.12 21.55
C LEU A 155 9.29 31.75 22.93
N MET A 156 10.49 32.22 23.22
CA MET A 156 11.19 31.99 24.48
C MET A 156 10.71 32.99 25.55
N PRO A 157 10.88 32.68 26.85
CA PRO A 157 10.46 33.57 27.94
C PRO A 157 11.10 34.96 27.93
N ASP A 158 12.29 35.09 27.32
CA ASP A 158 13.02 36.34 27.13
C ASP A 158 12.51 37.17 25.93
N GLY A 159 11.50 36.68 25.21
CA GLY A 159 10.94 37.31 24.01
C GLY A 159 11.68 37.00 22.71
N SER A 160 12.76 36.21 22.76
CA SER A 160 13.48 35.77 21.56
C SER A 160 12.72 34.65 20.83
N ILE A 161 12.94 34.53 19.52
CA ILE A 161 12.35 33.47 18.69
C ILE A 161 13.44 32.44 18.41
N LYS A 162 13.14 31.16 18.66
CA LYS A 162 14.03 30.04 18.37
C LYS A 162 13.31 29.00 17.53
N ASP A 163 13.97 28.61 16.44
CA ASP A 163 13.50 27.55 15.56
C ASP A 163 13.84 26.21 16.20
N ILE A 164 12.80 25.40 16.45
CA ILE A 164 12.95 24.06 17.02
C ILE A 164 12.30 23.01 16.12
N PRO A 165 12.84 21.78 16.08
CA PRO A 165 12.17 20.67 15.43
C PRO A 165 10.78 20.45 16.02
N LEU A 166 9.82 20.06 15.17
CA LEU A 166 8.43 19.82 15.60
C LEU A 166 8.32 18.77 16.73
N ASP A 167 9.23 17.80 16.73
CA ASP A 167 9.30 16.72 17.73
C ASP A 167 9.68 17.21 19.14
N GLU A 168 10.29 18.38 19.25
CA GLU A 168 10.66 18.99 20.54
C GLU A 168 9.55 19.88 21.11
N LEU A 169 8.49 20.15 20.34
CA LEU A 169 7.40 21.03 20.72
C LEU A 169 6.54 20.40 21.82
N ARG A 170 6.32 21.13 22.91
CA ARG A 170 5.55 20.65 24.07
C ARG A 170 4.26 21.44 24.27
N ARG A 171 3.30 20.82 24.94
CA ARG A 171 2.08 21.49 25.39
C ARG A 171 2.42 22.67 26.29
N GLY A 172 1.78 23.81 26.06
CA GLY A 172 2.04 25.07 26.75
C GLY A 172 3.11 25.95 26.09
N ASP A 173 3.85 25.44 25.11
CA ASP A 173 4.78 26.26 24.34
C ASP A 173 4.02 27.32 23.54
N ARG A 174 4.61 28.52 23.43
CA ARG A 174 4.11 29.59 22.57
C ARG A 174 4.88 29.59 21.27
N VAL A 175 4.17 29.60 20.15
CA VAL A 175 4.75 29.52 18.82
C VAL A 175 4.21 30.66 17.96
N ILE A 176 5.10 31.33 17.25
CA ILE A 176 4.72 32.36 16.29
C ILE A 176 4.50 31.69 14.94
N VAL A 177 3.40 32.02 14.28
CA VAL A 177 3.09 31.60 12.92
C VAL A 177 3.06 32.85 12.06
N LYS A 178 3.93 32.92 11.05
CA LYS A 178 4.00 34.05 10.13
C LYS A 178 2.94 33.91 9.02
N PRO A 179 2.64 34.99 8.28
CA PRO A 179 1.71 34.92 7.16
C PRO A 179 2.15 33.87 6.12
N GLY A 180 1.21 33.06 5.65
CA GLY A 180 1.46 31.97 4.68
C GLY A 180 2.14 30.71 5.26
N GLU A 181 2.58 30.71 6.52
CA GLU A 181 3.18 29.52 7.15
C GLU A 181 2.10 28.51 7.56
N LYS A 182 2.51 27.24 7.65
CA LYS A 182 1.64 26.18 8.18
C LYS A 182 1.66 26.21 9.70
N ILE A 183 0.50 26.01 10.30
CA ILE A 183 0.34 25.94 11.75
C ILE A 183 1.01 24.64 12.25
N PRO A 184 2.00 24.69 13.15
CA PRO A 184 2.81 23.53 13.50
C PRO A 184 2.10 22.53 14.44
N ALA A 185 1.14 22.98 15.25
CA ALA A 185 0.43 22.12 16.19
C ALA A 185 -0.96 22.67 16.51
N ASP A 186 -1.83 21.80 17.05
CA ASP A 186 -3.14 22.23 17.52
C ASP A 186 -2.97 23.11 18.76
N GLY A 187 -3.64 24.26 18.74
CA GLY A 187 -3.44 25.28 19.76
C GLY A 187 -4.59 26.26 19.85
N GLU A 188 -4.34 27.30 20.63
CA GLU A 188 -5.26 28.42 20.84
C GLU A 188 -4.51 29.72 20.58
N VAL A 189 -5.14 30.66 19.86
CA VAL A 189 -4.51 31.95 19.56
C VAL A 189 -4.43 32.77 20.86
N VAL A 190 -3.22 33.17 21.24
CA VAL A 190 -2.98 34.02 22.42
C VAL A 190 -2.67 35.47 22.03
N LYS A 191 -2.28 35.73 20.78
CA LYS A 191 -2.01 37.08 20.26
C LYS A 191 -2.18 37.13 18.74
N GLY A 192 -2.76 38.23 18.24
CA GLY A 192 -2.97 38.50 16.82
C GLY A 192 -4.36 38.11 16.31
N GLU A 193 -4.64 38.46 15.07
CA GLU A 193 -5.84 38.09 14.32
C GLU A 193 -5.43 37.75 12.88
N THR A 194 -6.05 36.72 12.30
CA THR A 194 -5.75 36.26 10.94
C THR A 194 -6.92 35.46 10.37
N SER A 195 -6.87 35.15 9.08
CA SER A 195 -7.69 34.10 8.48
C SER A 195 -6.88 32.81 8.38
N VAL A 196 -7.50 31.66 8.62
CA VAL A 196 -6.84 30.35 8.53
C VAL A 196 -7.55 29.52 7.46
N ASN A 197 -6.79 29.03 6.50
CA ASN A 197 -7.28 28.09 5.51
C ASN A 197 -7.20 26.66 6.06
N GLU A 198 -8.36 26.11 6.42
CA GLU A 198 -8.53 24.76 6.96
C GLU A 198 -9.02 23.76 5.89
N SER A 199 -9.12 24.17 4.62
CA SER A 199 -9.75 23.40 3.53
C SER A 199 -9.19 21.98 3.34
N MET A 200 -7.88 21.81 3.56
CA MET A 200 -7.22 20.50 3.45
C MET A 200 -7.59 19.54 4.58
N LEU A 201 -8.10 20.03 5.71
CA LEU A 201 -8.41 19.24 6.91
C LEU A 201 -9.93 19.09 7.11
N THR A 202 -10.69 20.15 6.87
CA THR A 202 -12.15 20.19 7.07
C THR A 202 -12.94 20.01 5.77
N GLY A 203 -12.31 20.26 4.62
CA GLY A 203 -12.99 20.30 3.31
C GLY A 203 -13.68 21.63 3.00
N GLU A 204 -13.74 22.57 3.94
CA GLU A 204 -14.39 23.86 3.74
C GLU A 204 -13.46 24.84 3.02
N SER A 205 -13.86 25.34 1.86
CA SER A 205 -12.99 26.17 1.01
C SER A 205 -12.81 27.61 1.47
N LYS A 206 -13.69 28.11 2.36
CA LYS A 206 -13.61 29.50 2.84
C LYS A 206 -12.66 29.58 4.05
N PRO A 207 -11.65 30.47 4.03
CA PRO A 207 -10.81 30.72 5.20
C PRO A 207 -11.65 31.17 6.41
N VAL A 208 -11.33 30.65 7.59
CA VAL A 208 -12.02 30.95 8.83
C VAL A 208 -11.25 32.04 9.58
N SER A 209 -11.94 33.10 9.99
CA SER A 209 -11.30 34.15 10.82
C SER A 209 -10.99 33.61 12.22
N LYS A 210 -9.80 33.92 12.73
CA LYS A 210 -9.31 33.50 14.05
C LYS A 210 -8.81 34.71 14.82
N LYS A 211 -9.31 34.86 16.04
CA LYS A 211 -8.94 35.88 17.02
C LYS A 211 -8.41 35.22 18.30
N VAL A 212 -7.97 36.05 19.24
CA VAL A 212 -7.52 35.58 20.56
C VAL A 212 -8.61 34.75 21.24
N GLY A 213 -8.24 33.56 21.72
CA GLY A 213 -9.15 32.56 22.29
C GLY A 213 -9.65 31.51 21.30
N ASP A 214 -9.50 31.72 19.99
CA ASP A 214 -9.94 30.75 19.00
C ASP A 214 -8.96 29.59 18.86
N LYS A 215 -9.52 28.40 18.59
CA LYS A 215 -8.75 27.18 18.34
C LYS A 215 -8.23 27.15 16.91
N VAL A 216 -7.01 26.68 16.76
CA VAL A 216 -6.36 26.43 15.47
C VAL A 216 -5.92 24.97 15.35
N ILE A 217 -5.94 24.47 14.13
CA ILE A 217 -5.61 23.08 13.81
C ILE A 217 -4.22 23.03 13.16
N GLY A 218 -3.37 22.12 13.61
CA GLY A 218 -2.07 21.87 13.01
C GLY A 218 -2.18 21.37 11.57
N GLY A 219 -1.35 21.90 10.68
CA GLY A 219 -1.35 21.62 9.24
C GLY A 219 -2.19 22.59 8.40
N SER A 220 -3.03 23.42 9.02
CA SER A 220 -3.74 24.51 8.33
C SER A 220 -2.77 25.61 7.89
N ILE A 221 -3.14 26.38 6.88
CA ILE A 221 -2.31 27.47 6.35
C ILE A 221 -2.77 28.78 6.95
N ASN A 222 -1.85 29.50 7.60
CA ASN A 222 -2.10 30.84 8.09
C ASN A 222 -2.22 31.82 6.91
N GLY A 223 -3.21 32.72 6.98
CA GLY A 223 -3.47 33.75 6.00
C GLY A 223 -2.49 34.91 6.12
N GLU A 224 -3.02 36.14 6.09
CA GLU A 224 -2.21 37.35 5.96
C GLU A 224 -1.68 37.90 7.30
N GLY A 225 -2.29 37.53 8.43
CA GLY A 225 -1.89 38.02 9.76
C GLY A 225 -0.83 37.13 10.41
N SER A 226 0.02 37.71 11.28
CA SER A 226 0.87 36.91 12.16
C SER A 226 0.16 36.66 13.50
N ILE A 227 0.17 35.42 13.95
CA ILE A 227 -0.44 35.01 15.22
C ILE A 227 0.56 34.32 16.12
N THR A 228 0.39 34.46 17.43
CA THR A 228 1.05 33.61 18.42
C THR A 228 0.03 32.64 18.96
N ILE A 229 0.36 31.36 18.95
CA ILE A 229 -0.49 30.29 19.43
C ILE A 229 0.14 29.63 20.66
N GLU A 230 -0.69 29.24 21.63
CA GLU A 230 -0.29 28.35 22.71
C GLU A 230 -0.66 26.92 22.33
N VAL A 231 0.34 26.04 22.36
CA VAL A 231 0.22 24.66 21.93
C VAL A 231 -0.62 23.87 22.94
N LYS A 232 -1.74 23.28 22.49
CA LYS A 232 -2.62 22.46 23.35
C LYS A 232 -2.41 20.97 23.13
N LYS A 233 -2.14 20.52 21.90
CA LYS A 233 -1.88 19.11 21.58
C LYS A 233 -0.69 18.99 20.62
N THR A 234 0.20 18.04 20.87
CA THR A 234 1.38 17.75 20.02
C THR A 234 1.51 16.27 19.71
N GLY A 235 2.30 15.93 18.70
CA GLY A 235 2.61 14.55 18.34
C GLY A 235 1.35 13.72 18.11
N LYS A 236 1.25 12.58 18.81
CA LYS A 236 0.15 11.61 18.68
C LYS A 236 -1.23 12.17 19.01
N ASP A 237 -1.30 13.21 19.85
CA ASP A 237 -2.56 13.80 20.28
C ASP A 237 -3.09 14.84 19.30
N SER A 238 -2.28 15.27 18.32
CA SER A 238 -2.72 16.22 17.28
C SER A 238 -3.84 15.65 16.41
N PHE A 239 -4.74 16.52 15.95
CA PHE A 239 -5.86 16.18 15.08
C PHE A 239 -5.39 15.42 13.84
N LEU A 240 -4.35 15.91 13.17
CA LEU A 240 -3.80 15.24 11.99
C LEU A 240 -3.24 13.86 12.31
N SER A 241 -2.54 13.68 13.44
CA SER A 241 -2.04 12.36 13.83
C SER A 241 -3.17 11.37 14.14
N GLN A 242 -4.28 11.85 14.74
CA GLN A 242 -5.48 11.03 14.94
C GLN A 242 -6.13 10.65 13.61
N VAL A 243 -6.23 11.58 12.66
CA VAL A 243 -6.72 11.30 11.29
C VAL A 243 -5.82 10.27 10.60
N ILE A 244 -4.49 10.44 10.67
CA ILE A 244 -3.53 9.48 10.11
C ILE A 244 -3.71 8.10 10.75
N GLU A 245 -3.86 8.01 12.07
CA GLU A 245 -4.06 6.73 12.77
C GLU A 245 -5.40 6.08 12.37
N LEU A 246 -6.48 6.85 12.25
CA LEU A 246 -7.77 6.36 11.74
C LEU A 246 -7.66 5.81 10.32
N VAL A 247 -6.94 6.50 9.43
CA VAL A 247 -6.70 6.02 8.05
C VAL A 247 -5.80 4.79 8.05
N LYS A 248 -4.81 4.71 8.95
CA LYS A 248 -3.95 3.54 9.10
C LYS A 248 -4.75 2.32 9.56
N GLN A 249 -5.61 2.48 10.57
CA GLN A 249 -6.52 1.42 11.02
C GLN A 249 -7.49 1.00 9.90
N ALA A 250 -7.97 1.94 9.09
CA ALA A 250 -8.74 1.66 7.89
C ALA A 250 -7.95 0.80 6.87
N GLN A 251 -6.67 1.09 6.67
CA GLN A 251 -5.79 0.37 5.74
C GLN A 251 -5.36 -1.01 6.23
N GLU A 252 -5.28 -1.22 7.54
CA GLU A 252 -5.01 -2.53 8.13
C GLU A 252 -6.27 -3.43 8.14
N SER A 253 -7.47 -2.85 7.94
CA SER A 253 -8.70 -3.63 7.82
C SER A 253 -8.72 -4.49 6.56
N LYS A 254 -9.03 -5.78 6.73
CA LYS A 254 -9.23 -6.75 5.64
C LYS A 254 -10.66 -6.71 5.13
N SER A 255 -10.85 -6.90 3.82
CA SER A 255 -12.17 -6.92 3.20
C SER A 255 -12.69 -8.35 3.00
N LYS A 256 -14.01 -8.50 2.87
CA LYS A 256 -14.62 -9.83 2.63
C LYS A 256 -14.22 -10.38 1.27
N THR A 257 -14.09 -9.51 0.25
CA THR A 257 -13.65 -9.92 -1.08
C THR A 257 -12.21 -10.44 -1.05
N GLN A 258 -11.34 -9.83 -0.24
CA GLN A 258 -9.97 -10.32 -0.05
C GLN A 258 -9.95 -11.71 0.61
N ASP A 259 -10.83 -11.97 1.57
CA ASP A 259 -10.95 -13.29 2.18
C ASP A 259 -11.45 -14.36 1.19
N ILE A 260 -12.39 -14.00 0.30
CA ILE A 260 -12.85 -14.90 -0.78
C ILE A 260 -11.70 -15.20 -1.74
N ALA A 261 -10.92 -14.19 -2.14
CA ALA A 261 -9.76 -14.37 -3.00
C ALA A 261 -8.70 -15.26 -2.35
N ASN A 262 -8.42 -15.07 -1.05
CA ASN A 262 -7.48 -15.92 -0.30
C ASN A 262 -7.96 -17.37 -0.23
N ARG A 263 -9.26 -17.61 0.02
CA ARG A 263 -9.83 -18.96 0.02
C ARG A 263 -9.76 -19.61 -1.36
N ALA A 264 -10.05 -18.85 -2.41
CA ALA A 264 -9.95 -19.33 -3.79
C ALA A 264 -8.50 -19.66 -4.16
N ALA A 265 -7.53 -18.83 -3.77
CA ALA A 265 -6.11 -19.10 -3.98
C ALA A 265 -5.65 -20.38 -3.27
N LEU A 266 -6.13 -20.63 -2.05
CA LEU A 266 -5.85 -21.87 -1.32
C LEU A 266 -6.42 -23.10 -2.04
N TRP A 267 -7.68 -23.05 -2.46
CA TRP A 267 -8.30 -24.14 -3.22
C TRP A 267 -7.60 -24.41 -4.54
N LEU A 268 -7.25 -23.36 -5.29
CA LEU A 268 -6.48 -23.48 -6.53
C LEU A 268 -5.10 -24.08 -6.29
N THR A 269 -4.45 -23.74 -5.18
CA THR A 269 -3.16 -24.33 -4.79
C THR A 269 -3.29 -25.82 -4.50
N ILE A 270 -4.33 -26.24 -3.79
CA ILE A 270 -4.60 -27.66 -3.56
C ILE A 270 -4.87 -28.40 -4.87
N ILE A 271 -5.69 -27.83 -5.75
CA ILE A 271 -6.00 -28.40 -7.06
C ILE A 271 -4.72 -28.52 -7.91
N ALA A 272 -3.87 -27.49 -7.92
CA ALA A 272 -2.60 -27.48 -8.65
C ALA A 272 -1.64 -28.56 -8.15
N LEU A 273 -1.45 -28.69 -6.83
CA LEU A 273 -0.61 -29.74 -6.24
C LEU A 273 -1.16 -31.14 -6.54
N THR A 274 -2.47 -31.32 -6.37
CA THR A 274 -3.11 -32.63 -6.58
C THR A 274 -3.07 -33.03 -8.05
N SER A 275 -3.41 -32.11 -8.97
CA SER A 275 -3.34 -32.37 -10.41
C SER A 275 -1.90 -32.58 -10.90
N GLY A 276 -0.93 -31.84 -10.35
CA GLY A 276 0.50 -32.06 -10.62
C GLY A 276 0.99 -33.43 -10.16
N ALA A 277 0.57 -33.87 -8.97
CA ALA A 277 0.90 -35.21 -8.45
C ALA A 277 0.25 -36.32 -9.28
N ILE A 278 -1.03 -36.16 -9.66
CA ILE A 278 -1.72 -37.08 -10.57
C ILE A 278 -1.01 -37.12 -11.93
N THR A 279 -0.61 -35.98 -12.46
CA THR A 279 0.14 -35.89 -13.73
C THR A 279 1.43 -36.69 -13.64
N LEU A 280 2.20 -36.51 -12.56
CA LEU A 280 3.45 -37.25 -12.35
C LEU A 280 3.19 -38.76 -12.32
N PHE A 281 2.19 -39.16 -11.54
CA PHE A 281 1.83 -40.57 -11.36
C PHE A 281 1.37 -41.23 -12.66
N VAL A 282 0.45 -40.61 -13.40
CA VAL A 282 -0.09 -41.18 -14.64
C VAL A 282 0.99 -41.28 -15.72
N TRP A 283 1.79 -40.24 -15.93
CA TRP A 283 2.83 -40.25 -16.96
C TRP A 283 3.96 -41.23 -16.64
N PHE A 284 4.38 -41.29 -15.38
CA PHE A 284 5.48 -42.16 -14.96
C PHE A 284 5.02 -43.62 -14.79
N ALA A 285 3.99 -43.86 -13.97
CA ALA A 285 3.61 -45.21 -13.53
C ALA A 285 2.63 -45.93 -14.48
N THR A 286 1.75 -45.20 -15.18
CA THR A 286 0.76 -45.82 -16.08
C THR A 286 1.22 -45.86 -17.53
N LEU A 287 1.83 -44.77 -18.01
CA LEU A 287 2.26 -44.61 -19.40
C LEU A 287 3.74 -44.95 -19.64
N ASN A 288 4.48 -45.35 -18.61
CA ASN A 288 5.90 -45.72 -18.65
C ASN A 288 6.77 -44.72 -19.44
N LYS A 289 6.49 -43.41 -19.28
CA LYS A 289 7.33 -42.36 -19.86
C LYS A 289 8.52 -42.07 -18.94
N ASP A 290 9.59 -41.53 -19.53
CA ASP A 290 10.76 -41.11 -18.79
C ASP A 290 10.39 -40.16 -17.66
N PHE A 291 11.07 -40.31 -16.52
CA PHE A 291 10.83 -39.46 -15.35
C PHE A 291 11.04 -37.97 -15.68
N SER A 292 12.01 -37.65 -16.54
CA SER A 292 12.22 -36.30 -17.08
C SER A 292 10.97 -35.72 -17.73
N PHE A 293 10.30 -36.51 -18.57
CA PHE A 293 9.07 -36.10 -19.26
C PHE A 293 7.90 -35.94 -18.30
N ALA A 294 7.72 -36.87 -17.37
CA ALA A 294 6.66 -36.79 -16.36
C ALA A 294 6.83 -35.55 -15.47
N LEU A 295 8.07 -35.26 -15.05
CA LEU A 295 8.42 -34.09 -14.26
C LEU A 295 8.15 -32.78 -15.01
N GLU A 296 8.56 -32.70 -16.27
CA GLU A 296 8.30 -31.55 -17.15
C GLU A 296 6.79 -31.23 -17.22
N ARG A 297 5.96 -32.26 -17.40
CA ARG A 297 4.49 -32.10 -17.45
C ARG A 297 3.92 -31.69 -16.10
N THR A 298 4.39 -32.26 -15.00
CA THR A 298 3.97 -31.87 -13.66
C THR A 298 4.28 -30.41 -13.36
N VAL A 299 5.51 -29.96 -13.63
CA VAL A 299 5.91 -28.55 -13.45
C VAL A 299 5.06 -27.65 -14.35
N THR A 300 4.83 -28.05 -15.60
CA THR A 300 3.98 -27.29 -16.54
C THR A 300 2.57 -27.10 -15.99
N VAL A 301 1.93 -28.16 -15.48
CA VAL A 301 0.58 -28.08 -14.88
C VAL A 301 0.58 -27.17 -13.66
N MET A 302 1.56 -27.31 -12.77
CA MET A 302 1.66 -26.47 -11.55
C MET A 302 1.87 -24.98 -11.88
N VAL A 303 2.66 -24.67 -12.91
CA VAL A 303 2.92 -23.28 -13.32
C VAL A 303 1.68 -22.66 -13.98
N ILE A 304 1.02 -23.37 -14.91
CA ILE A 304 -0.17 -22.88 -15.61
C ILE A 304 -1.34 -22.64 -14.65
N THR A 305 -1.46 -23.48 -13.62
CA THR A 305 -2.53 -23.37 -12.62
C THR A 305 -2.28 -22.31 -11.56
N CYS A 306 -1.11 -21.66 -11.56
CA CYS A 306 -0.73 -20.74 -10.50
C CYS A 306 -1.58 -19.45 -10.52
N PRO A 307 -2.30 -19.11 -9.43
CA PRO A 307 -3.31 -18.05 -9.43
C PRO A 307 -2.74 -16.64 -9.24
N HIS A 308 -1.68 -16.28 -9.98
CA HIS A 308 -0.97 -15.00 -9.84
C HIS A 308 -1.88 -13.77 -9.86
N ALA A 309 -2.76 -13.67 -10.86
CA ALA A 309 -3.62 -12.52 -11.01
C ALA A 309 -4.69 -12.40 -9.90
N LEU A 310 -5.11 -13.52 -9.31
CA LEU A 310 -6.22 -13.57 -8.37
C LEU A 310 -5.87 -12.91 -7.03
N GLY A 311 -4.64 -13.11 -6.54
CA GLY A 311 -4.17 -12.52 -5.28
C GLY A 311 -4.09 -10.99 -5.32
N LEU A 312 -3.99 -10.42 -6.52
CA LEU A 312 -3.61 -9.02 -6.73
C LEU A 312 -4.73 -8.14 -7.25
N ALA A 313 -5.67 -8.74 -7.98
CA ALA A 313 -6.81 -8.03 -8.54
C ALA A 313 -7.57 -7.27 -7.45
N VAL A 314 -7.85 -7.90 -6.31
CA VAL A 314 -8.64 -7.29 -5.23
C VAL A 314 -7.88 -6.15 -4.54
N PRO A 315 -6.65 -6.34 -4.02
CA PRO A 315 -5.89 -5.23 -3.41
C PRO A 315 -5.67 -4.06 -4.37
N LEU A 316 -5.41 -4.33 -5.64
CA LEU A 316 -5.20 -3.27 -6.64
C LEU A 316 -6.48 -2.46 -6.88
N VAL A 317 -7.62 -3.12 -7.13
CA VAL A 317 -8.90 -2.44 -7.33
C VAL A 317 -9.28 -1.63 -6.10
N VAL A 318 -9.06 -2.17 -4.89
CA VAL A 318 -9.32 -1.46 -3.64
C VAL A 318 -8.42 -0.23 -3.52
N ALA A 319 -7.13 -0.36 -3.81
CA ALA A 319 -6.19 0.74 -3.70
C ALA A 319 -6.51 1.86 -4.72
N VAL A 320 -6.77 1.50 -5.99
CA VAL A 320 -7.14 2.45 -7.05
C VAL A 320 -8.48 3.13 -6.76
N SER A 321 -9.51 2.37 -6.37
CA SER A 321 -10.82 2.94 -6.03
C SER A 321 -10.73 3.90 -4.84
N THR A 322 -9.93 3.56 -3.82
CA THR A 322 -9.69 4.44 -2.67
C THR A 322 -9.00 5.75 -3.09
N ALA A 323 -8.00 5.67 -3.97
CA ALA A 323 -7.32 6.85 -4.50
C ALA A 323 -8.27 7.76 -5.31
N ILE A 324 -9.08 7.18 -6.19
CA ILE A 324 -10.10 7.92 -6.98
C ILE A 324 -11.14 8.56 -6.05
N SER A 325 -11.63 7.83 -5.05
CA SER A 325 -12.59 8.35 -4.07
C SER A 325 -12.01 9.53 -3.28
N ALA A 326 -10.77 9.43 -2.81
CA ALA A 326 -10.10 10.50 -2.08
C ALA A 326 -9.94 11.78 -2.93
N GLN A 327 -9.59 11.65 -4.22
CA GLN A 327 -9.51 12.78 -5.15
C GLN A 327 -10.85 13.49 -5.36
N LYS A 328 -11.97 12.80 -5.12
CA LYS A 328 -13.33 13.34 -5.22
C LYS A 328 -13.93 13.74 -3.86
N GLY A 329 -13.11 13.83 -2.81
CA GLY A 329 -13.56 14.22 -1.47
C GLY A 329 -14.28 13.12 -0.68
N LEU A 330 -14.26 11.85 -1.15
CA LEU A 330 -14.85 10.72 -0.43
C LEU A 330 -13.76 9.97 0.34
N LEU A 331 -13.76 10.13 1.67
CA LEU A 331 -12.79 9.51 2.57
C LEU A 331 -13.29 8.15 3.08
N ILE A 332 -12.69 7.07 2.59
CA ILE A 332 -13.05 5.70 2.98
C ILE A 332 -12.31 5.31 4.26
N ARG A 333 -13.04 5.21 5.39
CA ARG A 333 -12.51 4.76 6.69
C ARG A 333 -12.59 3.25 6.91
N ASN A 334 -13.38 2.52 6.13
CA ASN A 334 -13.54 1.08 6.30
C ASN A 334 -13.78 0.41 4.96
N ARG A 335 -12.85 -0.48 4.55
CA ARG A 335 -12.90 -1.16 3.26
C ARG A 335 -14.12 -2.06 3.13
N ALA A 336 -14.47 -2.80 4.18
CA ALA A 336 -15.65 -3.66 4.19
C ALA A 336 -16.96 -2.85 4.16
N ALA A 337 -16.97 -1.63 4.70
CA ALA A 337 -18.12 -0.72 4.55
C ALA A 337 -18.22 -0.20 3.11
N PHE A 338 -17.10 0.17 2.48
CA PHE A 338 -17.06 0.60 1.09
C PHE A 338 -17.52 -0.49 0.10
N GLU A 339 -17.06 -1.73 0.30
CA GLU A 339 -17.55 -2.87 -0.49
C GLU A 339 -19.05 -3.10 -0.31
N ARG A 340 -19.58 -2.94 0.91
CA ARG A 340 -21.02 -3.07 1.17
C ARG A 340 -21.82 -1.87 0.66
N ALA A 341 -21.19 -0.71 0.45
CA ALA A 341 -21.88 0.49 0.00
C ALA A 341 -22.59 0.29 -1.34
N ARG A 342 -22.06 -0.59 -2.21
CA ARG A 342 -22.72 -0.96 -3.48
C ARG A 342 -24.08 -1.63 -3.30
N ASN A 343 -24.35 -2.20 -2.14
CA ASN A 343 -25.58 -2.92 -1.81
C ASN A 343 -26.54 -2.06 -0.97
N ILE A 344 -26.22 -0.78 -0.75
CA ILE A 344 -27.12 0.12 -0.05
C ILE A 344 -28.33 0.39 -0.96
N GLN A 345 -29.52 0.12 -0.44
CA GLN A 345 -30.79 0.31 -1.15
C GLN A 345 -31.53 1.57 -0.70
N ALA A 346 -31.24 2.06 0.51
CA ALA A 346 -31.85 3.24 1.09
C ALA A 346 -30.79 4.07 1.81
N ILE A 347 -30.84 5.39 1.62
CA ILE A 347 -30.01 6.35 2.34
C ILE A 347 -30.94 7.18 3.21
N ILE A 348 -30.73 7.12 4.51
CA ILE A 348 -31.45 7.94 5.48
C ILE A 348 -30.52 9.09 5.85
N PHE A 349 -30.95 10.30 5.53
CA PHE A 349 -30.20 11.51 5.88
C PHE A 349 -30.69 12.02 7.22
N ASP A 350 -29.75 12.39 8.09
CA ASP A 350 -30.08 13.31 9.18
C ASP A 350 -30.40 14.68 8.57
N LYS A 351 -31.29 15.45 9.20
CA LYS A 351 -31.62 16.79 8.69
C LYS A 351 -30.49 17.76 9.04
N THR A 352 -30.20 17.85 10.33
CA THR A 352 -29.36 18.90 10.89
C THR A 352 -27.88 18.61 10.61
N GLY A 353 -27.20 19.51 9.91
CA GLY A 353 -25.77 19.37 9.61
C GLY A 353 -25.41 18.34 8.53
N THR A 354 -26.41 17.70 7.91
CA THR A 354 -26.23 16.86 6.71
C THR A 354 -26.98 17.45 5.53
N LEU A 355 -28.29 17.74 5.67
CA LEU A 355 -29.07 18.43 4.63
C LEU A 355 -29.05 19.94 4.81
N THR A 356 -28.90 20.42 6.05
CA THR A 356 -28.84 21.85 6.37
C THR A 356 -27.41 22.34 6.50
N GLU A 357 -27.20 23.64 6.28
CA GLU A 357 -25.89 24.30 6.46
C GLU A 357 -25.40 24.33 7.92
N GLY A 358 -26.16 23.77 8.87
CA GLY A 358 -25.81 23.78 10.30
C GLY A 358 -25.82 25.16 10.96
N LYS A 359 -26.28 26.19 10.24
CA LYS A 359 -26.40 27.56 10.74
C LYS A 359 -27.84 27.84 11.13
N PHE A 360 -28.03 28.22 12.39
CA PHE A 360 -29.32 28.73 12.87
C PHE A 360 -29.41 30.21 12.53
N GLY A 361 -30.54 30.61 11.95
CA GLY A 361 -30.83 31.98 11.60
C GLY A 361 -32.33 32.20 11.54
N VAL A 362 -32.75 33.42 11.86
CA VAL A 362 -34.15 33.83 11.72
C VAL A 362 -34.42 34.11 10.24
N THR A 363 -35.30 33.34 9.61
CA THR A 363 -35.69 33.55 8.21
C THR A 363 -36.81 34.57 8.09
N ASP A 364 -37.79 34.48 8.98
CA ASP A 364 -39.03 35.25 8.91
C ASP A 364 -39.42 35.77 10.30
N VAL A 365 -39.79 37.05 10.34
CA VAL A 365 -40.41 37.67 11.51
C VAL A 365 -41.81 38.10 11.11
N ILE A 366 -42.81 37.39 11.62
CA ILE A 366 -44.23 37.66 11.39
C ILE A 366 -44.76 38.42 12.61
N SER A 367 -45.14 39.68 12.41
CA SER A 367 -45.76 40.50 13.44
C SER A 367 -47.28 40.43 13.34
N PHE A 368 -47.95 40.15 14.46
CA PHE A 368 -49.42 40.08 14.53
C PHE A 368 -50.06 41.44 14.89
N ASN A 369 -49.28 42.51 15.09
CA ASN A 369 -49.72 43.87 15.49
C ASN A 369 -48.78 44.96 14.92
N TYR A 370 -48.96 46.25 15.29
CA TYR A 370 -48.10 47.39 14.89
C TYR A 370 -46.64 47.35 15.42
N PHE A 371 -46.19 46.25 16.02
CA PHE A 371 -44.82 46.15 16.52
C PHE A 371 -43.84 46.04 15.36
N ASP A 372 -42.78 46.84 15.43
CA ASP A 372 -41.71 46.80 14.44
C ASP A 372 -40.96 45.46 14.56
N LYS A 373 -40.56 44.89 13.42
CA LYS A 373 -39.84 43.62 13.37
C LYS A 373 -38.53 43.68 14.16
N LYS A 374 -37.91 44.86 14.24
CA LYS A 374 -36.69 45.08 15.03
C LYS A 374 -36.93 45.00 16.53
N GLU A 375 -38.04 45.55 17.03
CA GLU A 375 -38.37 45.48 18.47
C GLU A 375 -38.67 44.05 18.89
N ILE A 376 -39.35 43.26 18.04
CA ILE A 376 -39.61 41.84 18.29
C ILE A 376 -38.31 41.05 18.42
N LEU A 377 -37.38 41.24 17.47
CA LEU A 377 -36.06 40.60 17.51
C LEU A 377 -35.25 41.05 18.73
N LEU A 378 -35.31 42.32 19.10
CA LEU A 378 -34.59 42.86 20.26
C LEU A 378 -35.10 42.22 21.57
N CYS A 379 -36.41 42.15 21.74
CA CYS A 379 -37.03 41.50 22.90
C CYS A 379 -36.75 40.01 22.96
N GLU A 380 -36.82 39.28 21.84
CA GLU A 380 -36.53 37.84 21.84
C GLU A 380 -35.05 37.57 22.14
N SER A 381 -34.14 38.34 21.55
CA SER A 381 -32.71 38.23 21.83
C SER A 381 -32.36 38.51 23.30
N SER A 382 -33.13 39.38 23.97
CA SER A 382 -32.97 39.69 25.39
C SER A 382 -33.53 38.59 26.32
N ALA A 383 -34.35 37.68 25.79
CA ALA A 383 -34.97 36.58 26.55
C ALA A 383 -34.29 35.22 26.33
N GLN A 384 -33.58 35.05 25.21
CA GLN A 384 -32.80 33.85 24.89
C GLN A 384 -31.38 33.85 25.49
N TYR A 385 -30.88 35.02 25.89
CA TYR A 385 -29.71 35.21 26.74
C TYR A 385 -30.16 35.41 28.19
#